data_AF-A0A923W8W4-F1
#
_entry.id   AF-A0A923W8W4-F1
#
_cell.length_a   1.000
_cell.length_b   1.000
_cell.length_c   1.000
_cell.angle_alpha   90.00
_cell.angle_beta   90.00
_cell.angle_gamma   90.00
#
_symmetry.space_group_name_H-M   'P 1'
#
loop_
_entity.id
_entity.type
_entity.pdbx_description
1 polymer ?
#
loop_
_entity_poly.entity_id
_entity_poly.type
_entity_poly.pdbx_seq_one_letter_code
_entity_poly.pdbx_strand_id
1 'polypeptide(L)'
;MVPDNVASGQFSVEVGGVLTASFGTFFSVTQPVPTISSFSPTSGPAGTTVTITGFGFALASGVSFNNFGRPAGTWTVQSATTILANVPATATTGIVRVTTPGGVAVSATNFTVASPPAAPTVTDFTPGSGPVGTSVTLSRTNLTSATAVAFNGTAASFPVNTATQITTSVPAGATDGPISATTSGGTGTSATPFDVTGAAVNTPVITAISPTHAPEGAQVTISGQYLTTATQVRFNGMPASFYVSVANLVAQVPVSATSGIITVATPVDDAGSPDQFQLDLLILSDAIVGFGLYYDVTVAPGATLTLGGAALGVSHSMLVRSGGGVEFNGGVIGNGSFPSEANTTLTIWQAEGLTLVPATQGDVQTQGVRTYSADTDYVYSGATQVTGAALPATVRNLTVQGGNVTLTNPLAVRRVLRLSA
;
A
#
# COMPACT_ATOMS: atom_id res chain seq x y z
N MET A 1 -80.39 25.93 -17.96
CA MET A 1 -79.32 24.95 -18.26
C MET A 1 -78.80 24.43 -16.94
N VAL A 2 -78.74 23.11 -16.77
CA VAL A 2 -78.20 22.47 -15.56
C VAL A 2 -76.67 22.47 -15.69
N PRO A 3 -75.90 22.93 -14.69
CA PRO A 3 -74.44 22.86 -14.71
C PRO A 3 -73.91 21.42 -14.82
N ASP A 4 -72.78 21.23 -15.49
CA ASP A 4 -72.20 19.91 -15.81
C ASP A 4 -71.83 19.05 -14.59
N ASN A 5 -71.81 19.65 -13.39
CA ASN A 5 -71.47 18.99 -12.11
C ASN A 5 -72.67 18.63 -11.24
N VAL A 6 -73.91 18.77 -11.73
CA VAL A 6 -75.11 18.45 -10.94
C VAL A 6 -75.35 16.93 -10.92
N ALA A 7 -75.44 16.36 -9.72
CA ALA A 7 -75.88 14.99 -9.50
C ALA A 7 -77.40 14.88 -9.61
N SER A 8 -77.90 13.75 -10.13
CA SER A 8 -79.32 13.41 -10.04
C SER A 8 -79.76 13.40 -8.58
N GLY A 9 -80.91 14.02 -8.28
CA GLY A 9 -81.39 14.13 -6.91
C GLY A 9 -82.80 14.66 -6.82
N GLN A 10 -83.23 14.93 -5.59
CA GLN A 10 -84.49 15.64 -5.34
C GLN A 10 -84.22 17.14 -5.37
N PHE A 11 -85.12 17.90 -5.99
CA PHE A 11 -85.11 19.35 -5.87
C PHE A 11 -85.95 19.75 -4.65
N SER A 12 -85.43 20.70 -3.87
CA SER A 12 -86.19 21.37 -2.81
C SER A 12 -86.19 22.88 -3.06
N VAL A 13 -87.32 23.51 -2.78
CA VAL A 13 -87.44 24.97 -2.79
C VAL A 13 -87.39 25.43 -1.35
N GLU A 14 -86.49 26.37 -1.07
CA GLU A 14 -86.36 27.00 0.24
C GLU A 14 -86.59 28.51 0.11
N VAL A 15 -87.54 29.05 0.87
CA VAL A 15 -87.80 30.49 0.94
C VAL A 15 -87.53 30.94 2.37
N GLY A 16 -86.52 31.79 2.54
CA GLY A 16 -86.14 32.33 3.85
C GLY A 16 -85.50 31.31 4.81
N GLY A 17 -84.81 30.28 4.30
CA GLY A 17 -84.18 29.24 5.13
C GLY A 17 -85.16 28.21 5.70
N VAL A 18 -86.36 28.12 5.13
CA VAL A 18 -87.36 27.11 5.47
C VAL A 18 -87.76 26.33 4.23
N LEU A 19 -87.53 25.01 4.26
CA LEU A 19 -87.78 24.10 3.15
C LEU A 19 -89.29 24.05 2.87
N THR A 20 -89.71 24.68 1.77
CA THR A 20 -91.10 25.03 1.49
C THR A 20 -91.79 24.01 0.57
N ALA A 21 -91.01 23.24 -0.21
CA ALA A 21 -91.50 22.07 -0.94
C ALA A 21 -90.36 21.09 -1.21
N SER A 22 -90.61 19.79 -1.03
CA SER A 22 -89.77 18.68 -1.53
C SER A 22 -90.59 17.90 -2.56
N PHE A 23 -90.10 17.79 -3.78
CA PHE A 23 -90.77 17.06 -4.85
C PHE A 23 -90.21 15.64 -4.92
N GLY A 24 -91.06 14.63 -4.72
CA GLY A 24 -90.66 13.21 -4.65
C GLY A 24 -90.17 12.59 -5.97
N THR A 25 -90.22 13.32 -7.08
CA THR A 25 -89.76 12.84 -8.39
C THR A 25 -88.29 13.20 -8.60
N PHE A 26 -87.44 12.18 -8.75
CA PHE A 26 -86.04 12.35 -9.14
C PHE A 26 -85.97 12.98 -10.54
N PHE A 27 -85.21 14.06 -10.70
CA PHE A 27 -84.73 14.43 -12.03
C PHE A 27 -83.49 13.58 -12.34
N SER A 28 -83.43 13.04 -13.55
CA SER A 28 -82.25 12.33 -14.02
C SER A 28 -81.42 13.29 -14.86
N VAL A 29 -80.19 13.56 -14.43
CA VAL A 29 -79.19 14.18 -15.30
C VAL A 29 -78.55 13.07 -16.12
N THR A 30 -78.97 12.94 -17.38
CA THR A 30 -78.23 12.10 -18.33
C THR A 30 -76.97 12.83 -18.75
N GLN A 31 -75.83 12.40 -18.21
CA GLN A 31 -74.53 12.89 -18.63
C GLN A 31 -74.19 12.34 -20.02
N PRO A 32 -73.67 13.16 -20.95
CA PRO A 32 -73.29 12.69 -22.27
C PRO A 32 -72.16 11.66 -22.16
N VAL A 33 -72.18 10.66 -23.05
CA VAL A 33 -71.09 9.70 -23.18
C VAL A 33 -69.83 10.48 -23.59
N PRO A 34 -68.70 10.32 -22.89
CA PRO A 34 -67.47 11.03 -23.24
C PRO A 34 -66.91 10.54 -24.58
N THR A 35 -66.10 11.36 -25.23
CA THR A 35 -65.37 10.98 -26.45
C THR A 35 -63.89 11.31 -26.32
N ILE A 36 -63.02 10.50 -26.95
CA ILE A 36 -61.58 10.80 -27.11
C ILE A 36 -61.36 11.15 -28.58
N SER A 37 -60.94 12.37 -28.88
CA SER A 37 -60.62 12.82 -30.23
C SER A 37 -59.17 12.50 -30.62
N SER A 38 -58.24 12.64 -29.67
CA SER A 38 -56.81 12.41 -29.91
C SER A 38 -56.05 12.26 -28.60
N PHE A 39 -54.80 11.80 -28.70
CA PHE A 39 -53.84 11.85 -27.60
C PHE A 39 -52.43 12.10 -28.15
N SER A 40 -51.58 12.74 -27.35
CA SER A 40 -50.18 13.03 -27.71
C SER A 40 -49.26 12.97 -26.48
N PRO A 41 -48.07 12.35 -26.57
CA PRO A 41 -47.54 11.63 -27.73
C PRO A 41 -48.31 10.31 -28.01
N THR A 42 -48.17 9.76 -29.21
CA THR A 42 -48.81 8.49 -29.59
C THR A 42 -48.01 7.25 -29.17
N SER A 43 -46.77 7.44 -28.71
CA SER A 43 -45.90 6.41 -28.18
C SER A 43 -45.00 6.92 -27.05
N GLY A 44 -44.51 6.00 -26.22
CA GLY A 44 -43.54 6.31 -25.17
C GLY A 44 -43.38 5.15 -24.17
N PRO A 45 -42.27 5.10 -23.42
CA PRO A 45 -42.10 4.14 -22.34
C PRO A 45 -43.01 4.48 -21.14
N ALA A 46 -43.05 3.59 -20.15
CA ALA A 46 -43.65 3.90 -18.86
C ALA A 46 -43.10 5.21 -18.27
N GLY A 47 -43.95 5.98 -17.60
CA GLY A 47 -43.65 7.32 -17.08
C GLY A 47 -43.94 8.46 -18.06
N THR A 48 -44.12 8.18 -19.36
CA THR A 48 -44.48 9.20 -20.34
C THR A 48 -45.80 9.88 -19.96
N THR A 49 -45.83 11.22 -19.95
CA THR A 49 -47.06 11.99 -19.77
C THR A 49 -47.80 12.14 -21.10
N VAL A 50 -49.04 11.67 -21.16
CA VAL A 50 -49.89 11.70 -22.35
C VAL A 50 -51.02 12.70 -22.13
N THR A 51 -51.14 13.63 -23.06
CA THR A 51 -52.26 14.57 -23.14
C THR A 51 -53.39 13.92 -23.94
N ILE A 52 -54.53 13.67 -23.31
CA ILE A 52 -55.73 13.08 -23.91
C ILE A 52 -56.72 14.21 -24.16
N THR A 53 -57.13 14.39 -25.41
CA THR A 53 -58.08 15.43 -25.84
C THR A 53 -59.40 14.80 -26.26
N GLY A 54 -60.52 15.44 -25.90
CA GLY A 54 -61.85 14.90 -26.16
C GLY A 54 -62.97 15.79 -25.63
N PHE A 55 -64.08 15.17 -25.23
CA PHE A 55 -65.27 15.84 -24.69
C PHE A 55 -65.82 15.08 -23.48
N GLY A 56 -66.37 15.82 -22.50
CA GLY A 56 -67.08 15.25 -21.34
C GLY A 56 -66.17 14.79 -20.20
N PHE A 57 -64.96 15.32 -20.08
CA PHE A 57 -63.94 14.85 -19.10
C PHE A 57 -64.03 15.48 -17.71
N ALA A 58 -64.93 16.45 -17.49
CA ALA A 58 -64.99 17.21 -16.23
C ALA A 58 -65.16 16.33 -14.98
N LEU A 59 -65.89 15.22 -15.12
CA LEU A 59 -66.14 14.24 -14.06
C LEU A 59 -65.45 12.89 -14.35
N ALA A 60 -64.34 12.88 -15.08
CA ALA A 60 -63.58 11.65 -15.29
C ALA A 60 -63.20 11.03 -13.94
N SER A 61 -63.42 9.73 -13.81
CA SER A 61 -63.16 8.92 -12.61
C SER A 61 -62.10 7.84 -12.84
N GLY A 62 -61.69 7.63 -14.09
CA GLY A 62 -60.61 6.70 -14.41
C GLY A 62 -60.01 6.95 -15.78
N VAL A 63 -58.70 6.72 -15.87
CA VAL A 63 -57.95 6.66 -17.13
C VAL A 63 -57.19 5.36 -17.14
N SER A 64 -57.18 4.64 -18.25
CA SER A 64 -56.41 3.40 -18.40
C SER A 64 -55.76 3.30 -19.77
N PHE A 65 -54.61 2.65 -19.82
CA PHE A 65 -53.93 2.28 -21.06
C PHE A 65 -54.18 0.78 -21.32
N ASN A 66 -54.43 0.43 -22.57
CA ASN A 66 -54.83 -0.90 -23.08
C ASN A 66 -56.32 -1.27 -22.92
N ASN A 67 -56.73 -2.29 -23.69
CA ASN A 67 -58.12 -2.77 -23.74
C ASN A 67 -58.58 -3.47 -22.44
N PHE A 68 -57.64 -3.90 -21.59
CA PHE A 68 -57.91 -4.64 -20.35
C PHE A 68 -57.93 -3.76 -19.08
N GLY A 69 -57.85 -2.43 -19.22
CA GLY A 69 -58.14 -1.51 -18.12
C GLY A 69 -57.01 -1.37 -17.10
N ARG A 70 -55.74 -1.42 -17.52
CA ARG A 70 -54.62 -1.10 -16.61
C ARG A 70 -54.66 0.39 -16.24
N PRO A 71 -54.94 0.75 -14.97
CA PRO A 71 -55.12 2.14 -14.58
C PRO A 71 -53.85 2.95 -14.88
N ALA A 72 -54.03 4.18 -15.35
CA ALA A 72 -52.94 5.14 -15.50
C ALA A 72 -52.23 5.34 -14.15
N GLY A 73 -50.93 5.67 -14.18
CA GLY A 73 -50.14 5.83 -12.96
C GLY A 73 -50.65 7.00 -12.11
N THR A 74 -50.49 8.22 -12.62
CA THR A 74 -51.10 9.45 -12.10
C THR A 74 -51.78 10.15 -13.25
N TRP A 75 -52.93 10.77 -13.01
CA TRP A 75 -53.62 11.55 -14.03
C TRP A 75 -54.42 12.69 -13.41
N THR A 76 -54.67 13.74 -14.19
CA THR A 76 -55.41 14.93 -13.77
C THR A 76 -56.36 15.39 -14.88
N VAL A 77 -57.55 15.82 -14.50
CA VAL A 77 -58.45 16.55 -15.41
C VAL A 77 -57.99 18.00 -15.45
N GLN A 78 -57.58 18.47 -16.62
CA GLN A 78 -57.18 19.86 -16.83
C GLN A 78 -58.39 20.73 -17.22
N SER A 79 -59.32 20.15 -17.98
CA SER A 79 -60.57 20.78 -18.40
C SER A 79 -61.60 19.71 -18.80
N ALA A 80 -62.82 20.15 -19.14
CA ALA A 80 -63.85 19.25 -19.70
C ALA A 80 -63.45 18.57 -21.03
N THR A 81 -62.33 18.98 -21.65
CA THR A 81 -61.85 18.46 -22.93
C THR A 81 -60.42 17.94 -22.88
N THR A 82 -59.74 17.98 -21.72
CA THR A 82 -58.32 17.63 -21.63
C THR A 82 -57.99 16.91 -20.32
N ILE A 83 -57.29 15.78 -20.43
CA ILE A 83 -56.72 15.01 -19.34
C ILE A 83 -55.22 14.84 -19.56
N LEU A 84 -54.41 15.00 -18.51
CA LEU A 84 -53.01 14.56 -18.50
C LEU A 84 -52.93 13.24 -17.76
N ALA A 85 -52.33 12.21 -18.37
CA ALA A 85 -52.21 10.88 -17.77
C ALA A 85 -50.81 10.29 -17.98
N ASN A 86 -50.20 9.77 -16.92
CA ASN A 86 -48.90 9.12 -16.98
C ASN A 86 -49.07 7.63 -17.31
N VAL A 87 -48.29 7.16 -18.28
CA VAL A 87 -48.22 5.75 -18.68
C VAL A 87 -47.69 4.93 -17.50
N PRO A 88 -48.44 3.95 -16.98
CA PRO A 88 -48.00 3.15 -15.84
C PRO A 88 -46.89 2.17 -16.24
N ALA A 89 -46.08 1.72 -15.27
CA ALA A 89 -45.05 0.69 -15.47
C ALA A 89 -45.60 -0.64 -16.02
N THR A 90 -46.89 -0.92 -15.81
CA THR A 90 -47.55 -2.13 -16.28
C THR A 90 -48.23 -1.96 -17.64
N ALA A 91 -48.17 -0.78 -18.27
CA ALA A 91 -48.82 -0.51 -19.53
C ALA A 91 -48.36 -1.49 -20.62
N THR A 92 -49.29 -1.86 -21.51
CA THR A 92 -48.99 -2.56 -22.76
C THR A 92 -49.58 -1.76 -23.90
N THR A 93 -49.06 -1.92 -25.13
CA THR A 93 -49.63 -1.27 -26.32
C THR A 93 -51.12 -1.58 -26.45
N GLY A 94 -51.93 -0.54 -26.68
CA GLY A 94 -53.38 -0.68 -26.82
C GLY A 94 -54.12 0.66 -26.69
N ILE A 95 -55.45 0.60 -26.78
CA ILE A 95 -56.32 1.77 -26.70
C ILE A 95 -56.22 2.50 -25.35
N VAL A 96 -56.44 3.82 -25.37
CA VAL A 96 -56.61 4.65 -24.16
C VAL A 96 -58.09 4.71 -23.82
N ARG A 97 -58.44 4.59 -22.54
CA ARG A 97 -59.83 4.66 -22.05
C ARG A 97 -59.99 5.76 -21.01
N VAL A 98 -61.11 6.48 -21.07
CA VAL A 98 -61.53 7.45 -20.05
C VAL A 98 -62.91 7.08 -19.55
N THR A 99 -63.06 6.87 -18.26
CA THR A 99 -64.32 6.53 -17.59
C THR A 99 -64.89 7.78 -16.93
N THR A 100 -66.17 8.03 -17.15
CA THR A 100 -66.96 9.11 -16.52
C THR A 100 -68.30 8.53 -16.04
N PRO A 101 -69.09 9.25 -15.23
CA PRO A 101 -70.46 8.87 -14.91
C PRO A 101 -71.37 8.68 -16.14
N GLY A 102 -71.08 9.38 -17.25
CA GLY A 102 -71.82 9.26 -18.52
C GLY A 102 -71.43 8.05 -19.37
N GLY A 103 -70.37 7.32 -19.02
CA GLY A 103 -69.90 6.14 -19.76
C GLY A 103 -68.38 6.11 -19.96
N VAL A 104 -67.94 5.24 -20.87
CA VAL A 104 -66.51 5.00 -21.17
C VAL A 104 -66.20 5.45 -22.59
N ALA A 105 -65.25 6.37 -22.75
CA ALA A 105 -64.64 6.71 -24.03
C ALA A 105 -63.44 5.79 -24.29
N VAL A 106 -63.23 5.44 -25.57
CA VAL A 106 -62.05 4.71 -26.03
C VAL A 106 -61.42 5.46 -27.21
N SER A 107 -60.09 5.48 -27.28
CA SER A 107 -59.38 6.10 -28.39
C SER A 107 -59.51 5.29 -29.68
N ALA A 108 -59.50 5.97 -30.83
CA ALA A 108 -59.57 5.32 -32.13
C ALA A 108 -58.30 4.54 -32.51
N THR A 109 -57.15 4.94 -31.99
CA THR A 109 -55.84 4.31 -32.22
C THR A 109 -55.21 3.86 -30.92
N ASN A 110 -54.25 2.93 -31.02
CA ASN A 110 -53.48 2.45 -29.89
C ASN A 110 -52.41 3.48 -29.47
N PHE A 111 -52.23 3.64 -28.17
CA PHE A 111 -50.97 4.15 -27.64
C PHE A 111 -49.92 3.03 -27.70
N THR A 112 -48.78 3.30 -28.31
CA THR A 112 -47.68 2.33 -28.43
C THR A 112 -46.75 2.46 -27.24
N VAL A 113 -46.76 1.45 -26.37
CA VAL A 113 -45.82 1.39 -25.25
C VAL A 113 -44.46 0.98 -25.81
N ALA A 114 -43.51 1.91 -25.76
CA ALA A 114 -42.13 1.62 -26.17
C ALA A 114 -41.46 0.77 -25.09
N SER A 115 -40.79 -0.32 -25.50
CA SER A 115 -39.89 -1.04 -24.59
C SER A 115 -38.73 -0.13 -24.20
N PRO A 116 -38.28 -0.12 -22.93
CA PRO A 116 -37.01 0.52 -22.59
C PRO A 116 -35.87 -0.10 -23.44
N PRO A 117 -34.81 0.68 -23.74
CA PRO A 117 -33.63 0.14 -24.40
C PRO A 117 -33.05 -1.02 -23.58
N ALA A 118 -32.59 -2.08 -24.24
CA ALA A 118 -31.92 -3.17 -23.55
C ALA A 118 -30.58 -2.67 -22.97
N ALA A 119 -30.18 -3.24 -21.83
CA ALA A 119 -28.83 -3.06 -21.31
C ALA A 119 -27.78 -3.51 -22.35
N PRO A 120 -26.58 -2.90 -22.36
CA PRO A 120 -25.52 -3.32 -23.25
C PRO A 120 -25.04 -4.73 -22.88
N THR A 121 -24.55 -5.48 -23.87
CA THR A 121 -23.91 -6.79 -23.63
C THR A 121 -22.39 -6.64 -23.74
N VAL A 122 -21.71 -6.66 -22.59
CA VAL A 122 -20.24 -6.72 -22.53
C VAL A 122 -19.88 -8.18 -22.30
N THR A 123 -19.52 -8.92 -23.35
CA THR A 123 -19.18 -10.35 -23.24
C THR A 123 -17.72 -10.63 -23.47
N ASP A 124 -17.02 -9.74 -24.17
CA ASP A 124 -15.64 -9.94 -24.57
C ASP A 124 -14.90 -8.61 -24.66
N PHE A 125 -13.62 -8.63 -24.35
CA PHE A 125 -12.73 -7.47 -24.38
C PHE A 125 -11.31 -7.92 -24.66
N THR A 126 -10.55 -7.09 -25.36
CA THR A 126 -9.15 -7.39 -25.69
C THR A 126 -8.26 -6.16 -25.51
N PRO A 127 -7.04 -6.31 -24.95
CA PRO A 127 -6.47 -7.52 -24.34
C PRO A 127 -7.18 -7.91 -23.02
N GLY A 128 -6.97 -9.16 -22.56
CA GLY A 128 -7.54 -9.67 -21.31
C GLY A 128 -6.81 -9.21 -20.03
N SER A 129 -5.63 -8.61 -20.19
CA SER A 129 -4.78 -8.13 -19.10
C SER A 129 -3.89 -6.96 -19.54
N GLY A 130 -3.41 -6.17 -18.58
CA GLY A 130 -2.46 -5.08 -18.83
C GLY A 130 -2.37 -4.04 -17.70
N PRO A 131 -1.26 -3.27 -17.63
CA PRO A 131 -1.10 -2.20 -16.64
C PRO A 131 -2.00 -1.00 -16.88
N VAL A 132 -2.08 -0.13 -15.88
CA VAL A 132 -2.69 1.20 -15.98
C VAL A 132 -2.22 1.91 -17.26
N GLY A 133 -3.17 2.44 -18.03
CA GLY A 133 -2.93 3.06 -19.34
C GLY A 133 -3.06 2.11 -20.54
N THR A 134 -3.16 0.79 -20.32
CA THR A 134 -3.41 -0.17 -21.41
C THR A 134 -4.71 0.17 -22.13
N SER A 135 -4.65 0.24 -23.47
CA SER A 135 -5.84 0.42 -24.30
C SER A 135 -6.60 -0.90 -24.40
N VAL A 136 -7.86 -0.89 -23.99
CA VAL A 136 -8.77 -2.04 -23.97
C VAL A 136 -9.95 -1.78 -24.88
N THR A 137 -10.25 -2.74 -25.74
CA THR A 137 -11.36 -2.70 -26.68
C THR A 137 -12.46 -3.62 -26.20
N LEU A 138 -13.60 -3.04 -25.84
CA LEU A 138 -14.84 -3.76 -25.57
C LEU A 138 -15.58 -3.91 -26.90
N SER A 139 -15.99 -5.13 -27.25
CA SER A 139 -16.77 -5.39 -28.46
C SER A 139 -18.20 -5.83 -28.12
N ARG A 140 -19.14 -5.65 -29.06
CA ARG A 140 -20.56 -6.13 -29.12
C ARG A 140 -21.64 -5.04 -28.98
N THR A 141 -22.92 -5.44 -28.98
CA THR A 141 -24.11 -4.66 -29.34
C THR A 141 -24.60 -3.67 -28.27
N ASN A 142 -25.31 -2.62 -28.73
CA ASN A 142 -25.96 -1.58 -27.92
C ASN A 142 -24.98 -0.66 -27.15
N LEU A 143 -23.77 -0.45 -27.68
CA LEU A 143 -22.74 0.40 -27.06
C LEU A 143 -22.79 1.88 -27.50
N THR A 144 -23.65 2.23 -28.47
CA THR A 144 -23.68 3.56 -29.12
C THR A 144 -23.96 4.72 -28.16
N SER A 145 -24.60 4.45 -27.01
CA SER A 145 -25.01 5.44 -26.01
C SER A 145 -24.38 5.18 -24.64
N ALA A 146 -23.17 4.60 -24.62
CA ALA A 146 -22.43 4.42 -23.37
C ALA A 146 -22.10 5.78 -22.74
N THR A 147 -22.42 5.91 -21.46
CA THR A 147 -22.21 7.11 -20.63
C THR A 147 -21.12 6.90 -19.57
N ALA A 148 -20.79 5.66 -19.25
CA ALA A 148 -19.72 5.31 -18.33
C ALA A 148 -19.12 3.95 -18.68
N VAL A 149 -17.81 3.82 -18.46
CA VAL A 149 -17.07 2.55 -18.44
C VAL A 149 -16.29 2.48 -17.13
N ALA A 150 -16.22 1.31 -16.51
CA ALA A 150 -15.46 1.12 -15.28
C ALA A 150 -14.77 -0.26 -15.21
N PHE A 151 -13.56 -0.28 -14.65
CA PHE A 151 -12.79 -1.49 -14.32
C PHE A 151 -12.98 -1.81 -12.85
N ASN A 152 -13.72 -2.86 -12.54
CA ASN A 152 -14.08 -3.27 -11.18
C ASN A 152 -14.59 -2.11 -10.30
N GLY A 153 -15.41 -1.23 -10.88
CA GLY A 153 -15.94 -0.03 -10.20
C GLY A 153 -15.09 1.24 -10.33
N THR A 154 -13.85 1.15 -10.82
CA THR A 154 -13.00 2.33 -11.08
C THR A 154 -13.34 2.95 -12.43
N ALA A 155 -13.77 4.21 -12.44
CA ALA A 155 -14.19 4.91 -13.64
C ALA A 155 -13.04 5.07 -14.66
N ALA A 156 -13.32 4.76 -15.92
CA ALA A 156 -12.37 4.86 -17.02
C ALA A 156 -12.78 5.91 -18.04
N SER A 157 -11.78 6.53 -18.68
CA SER A 157 -12.01 7.42 -19.82
C SER A 157 -12.16 6.60 -21.11
N PHE A 158 -13.07 7.01 -21.99
CA PHE A 158 -13.26 6.36 -23.29
C PHE A 158 -13.55 7.43 -24.37
N PRO A 159 -12.64 7.62 -25.35
CA PRO A 159 -12.79 8.64 -26.39
C PRO A 159 -13.58 8.17 -27.62
N VAL A 160 -13.81 6.87 -27.80
CA VAL A 160 -14.47 6.30 -28.99
C VAL A 160 -15.62 5.39 -28.60
N ASN A 161 -16.82 5.71 -29.08
CA ASN A 161 -18.03 4.91 -28.96
C ASN A 161 -18.64 4.67 -30.36
N THR A 162 -18.73 3.41 -30.78
CA THR A 162 -19.60 2.98 -31.88
C THR A 162 -20.68 2.05 -31.33
N ALA A 163 -21.65 1.68 -32.17
CA ALA A 163 -22.71 0.75 -31.76
C ALA A 163 -22.19 -0.63 -31.31
N THR A 164 -20.99 -0.99 -31.78
CA THR A 164 -20.40 -2.32 -31.61
C THR A 164 -19.06 -2.33 -30.88
N GLN A 165 -18.49 -1.17 -30.53
CA GLN A 165 -17.14 -1.08 -30.00
C GLN A 165 -16.96 0.15 -29.11
N ILE A 166 -16.31 -0.05 -27.96
CA ILE A 166 -15.76 1.02 -27.12
C ILE A 166 -14.27 0.77 -26.94
N THR A 167 -13.45 1.80 -27.17
CA THR A 167 -12.04 1.78 -26.76
C THR A 167 -11.88 2.63 -25.52
N THR A 168 -11.33 2.04 -24.47
CA THR A 168 -11.08 2.67 -23.17
C THR A 168 -9.64 2.42 -22.72
N SER A 169 -9.16 3.13 -21.71
CA SER A 169 -7.85 2.88 -21.10
C SER A 169 -8.03 2.42 -19.66
N VAL A 170 -7.17 1.49 -19.20
CA VAL A 170 -7.16 1.04 -17.79
C VAL A 170 -6.87 2.25 -16.89
N PRO A 171 -7.79 2.65 -15.99
CA PRO A 171 -7.61 3.85 -15.17
C PRO A 171 -6.65 3.60 -14.00
N ALA A 172 -6.08 4.70 -13.46
CA ALA A 172 -5.31 4.64 -12.22
C ALA A 172 -6.19 4.15 -11.05
N GLY A 173 -5.67 3.23 -10.25
CA GLY A 173 -6.40 2.61 -9.14
C GLY A 173 -7.35 1.46 -9.55
N ALA A 174 -7.35 1.05 -10.82
CA ALA A 174 -8.04 -0.17 -11.23
C ALA A 174 -7.46 -1.40 -10.50
N THR A 175 -8.32 -2.36 -10.18
CA THR A 175 -7.96 -3.66 -9.63
C THR A 175 -8.52 -4.77 -10.51
N ASP A 176 -8.05 -6.00 -10.31
CA ASP A 176 -8.58 -7.18 -10.98
C ASP A 176 -10.09 -7.28 -10.80
N GLY A 177 -10.79 -7.59 -11.88
CA GLY A 177 -12.24 -7.72 -11.86
C GLY A 177 -12.89 -7.38 -13.19
N PRO A 178 -14.23 -7.43 -13.24
CA PRO A 178 -14.96 -7.27 -14.49
C PRO A 178 -14.90 -5.82 -15.01
N ILE A 179 -15.07 -5.67 -16.32
CA ILE A 179 -15.29 -4.39 -16.98
C ILE A 179 -16.79 -4.18 -17.16
N SER A 180 -17.28 -2.99 -16.83
CA SER A 180 -18.69 -2.63 -17.00
C SER A 180 -18.86 -1.43 -17.94
N ALA A 181 -19.97 -1.41 -18.69
CA ALA A 181 -20.38 -0.29 -19.52
C ALA A 181 -21.85 0.05 -19.24
N THR A 182 -22.15 1.34 -19.09
CA THR A 182 -23.49 1.83 -18.73
C THR A 182 -24.11 2.66 -19.85
N THR A 183 -25.35 2.34 -20.24
CA THR A 183 -26.17 3.11 -21.18
C THR A 183 -27.49 3.51 -20.52
N SER A 184 -28.35 4.24 -21.23
CA SER A 184 -29.73 4.50 -20.78
C SER A 184 -30.60 3.24 -20.62
N GLY A 185 -30.18 2.11 -21.19
CA GLY A 185 -30.83 0.80 -21.03
C GLY A 185 -30.36 0.00 -19.81
N GLY A 186 -29.37 0.49 -19.06
CA GLY A 186 -28.78 -0.17 -17.89
C GLY A 186 -27.28 -0.45 -18.04
N THR A 187 -26.74 -1.29 -17.15
CA THR A 187 -25.31 -1.64 -17.10
C THR A 187 -25.08 -3.08 -17.56
N GLY A 188 -24.14 -3.26 -18.48
CA GLY A 188 -23.62 -4.56 -18.88
C GLY A 188 -22.23 -4.79 -18.29
N THR A 189 -21.95 -6.01 -17.87
CA THR A 189 -20.71 -6.40 -17.19
C THR A 189 -20.09 -7.59 -17.90
N SER A 190 -18.76 -7.59 -18.05
CA SER A 190 -18.01 -8.69 -18.65
C SER A 190 -18.16 -10.00 -17.86
N ALA A 191 -18.20 -11.12 -18.58
CA ALA A 191 -18.30 -12.45 -17.98
C ALA A 191 -16.97 -12.90 -17.34
N THR A 192 -15.84 -12.46 -17.90
CA THR A 192 -14.50 -12.71 -17.38
C THR A 192 -13.91 -11.45 -16.75
N PRO A 193 -13.03 -11.58 -15.75
CA PRO A 193 -12.31 -10.44 -15.19
C PRO A 193 -11.21 -9.97 -16.13
N PHE A 194 -10.96 -8.66 -16.14
CA PHE A 194 -9.71 -8.10 -16.64
C PHE A 194 -8.65 -8.21 -15.54
N ASP A 195 -7.47 -8.70 -15.89
CA ASP A 195 -6.33 -8.83 -15.00
C ASP A 195 -5.49 -7.55 -15.09
N VAL A 196 -5.55 -6.72 -14.05
CA VAL A 196 -4.77 -5.49 -13.97
C VAL A 196 -3.36 -5.89 -13.56
N THR A 197 -2.56 -6.23 -14.57
CA THR A 197 -1.15 -6.52 -14.32
C THR A 197 -0.51 -5.25 -13.80
N GLY A 198 -0.07 -5.27 -12.54
CA GLY A 198 0.64 -4.13 -11.97
C GLY A 198 1.72 -3.70 -12.96
N ALA A 199 1.77 -2.41 -13.29
CA ALA A 199 2.92 -1.84 -14.01
C ALA A 199 4.15 -2.41 -13.32
N ALA A 200 4.96 -3.22 -14.03
CA ALA A 200 5.96 -4.10 -13.45
C ALA A 200 6.49 -3.48 -12.17
N VAL A 201 6.04 -4.01 -11.03
CA VAL A 201 6.36 -3.39 -9.75
C VAL A 201 7.85 -3.63 -9.63
N ASN A 202 8.60 -2.57 -9.89
CA ASN A 202 10.04 -2.55 -9.91
C ASN A 202 10.51 -2.74 -8.46
N THR A 203 10.46 -3.99 -7.98
CA THR A 203 10.82 -4.36 -6.61
C THR A 203 12.30 -4.08 -6.43
N PRO A 204 12.71 -3.34 -5.40
CA PRO A 204 14.12 -3.07 -5.17
C PRO A 204 14.88 -4.39 -5.00
N VAL A 205 16.07 -4.46 -5.58
CA VAL A 205 16.96 -5.61 -5.43
C VAL A 205 18.35 -5.08 -5.13
N ILE A 206 18.96 -5.52 -4.02
CA ILE A 206 20.36 -5.28 -3.74
C ILE A 206 21.16 -6.46 -4.32
N THR A 207 22.12 -6.16 -5.19
CA THR A 207 22.99 -7.18 -5.81
C THR A 207 24.35 -7.28 -5.14
N ALA A 208 24.83 -6.20 -4.53
CA ALA A 208 26.10 -6.18 -3.81
C ALA A 208 26.18 -5.01 -2.83
N ILE A 209 27.01 -5.19 -1.81
CA ILE A 209 27.47 -4.14 -0.91
C ILE A 209 29.00 -4.10 -0.95
N SER A 210 29.59 -2.91 -0.96
CA SER A 210 31.03 -2.75 -1.00
C SER A 210 31.49 -1.49 -0.25
N PRO A 211 32.40 -1.62 0.73
CA PRO A 211 32.96 -2.88 1.25
C PRO A 211 31.93 -3.70 2.05
N THR A 212 32.19 -5.00 2.27
CA THR A 212 31.35 -5.89 3.09
C THR A 212 31.64 -5.78 4.59
N HIS A 213 32.73 -5.11 4.97
CA HIS A 213 33.03 -4.75 6.35
C HIS A 213 33.68 -3.37 6.40
N ALA A 214 33.39 -2.61 7.45
CA ALA A 214 33.94 -1.28 7.66
C ALA A 214 33.69 -0.79 9.10
N PRO A 215 34.45 0.20 9.58
CA PRO A 215 34.16 0.84 10.86
C PRO A 215 32.99 1.81 10.77
N GLU A 216 32.49 2.23 11.93
CA GLU A 216 31.49 3.31 12.02
C GLU A 216 31.94 4.56 11.26
N GLY A 217 30.99 5.24 10.61
CA GLY A 217 31.24 6.44 9.84
C GLY A 217 31.83 6.22 8.45
N ALA A 218 32.30 5.01 8.12
CA ALA A 218 32.74 4.68 6.77
C ALA A 218 31.57 4.66 5.77
N GLN A 219 31.88 4.79 4.48
CA GLN A 219 30.89 4.70 3.41
C GLN A 219 30.80 3.27 2.86
N VAL A 220 29.58 2.80 2.64
CA VAL A 220 29.26 1.55 1.95
C VAL A 220 28.44 1.87 0.71
N THR A 221 28.94 1.43 -0.44
CA THR A 221 28.21 1.48 -1.71
C THR A 221 27.28 0.28 -1.80
N ILE A 222 26.02 0.54 -2.12
CA ILE A 222 24.95 -0.45 -2.27
C ILE A 222 24.51 -0.41 -3.73
N SER A 223 24.78 -1.51 -4.44
CA SER A 223 24.48 -1.67 -5.86
C SER A 223 23.24 -2.55 -6.05
N GLY A 224 22.46 -2.27 -7.08
CA GLY A 224 21.21 -2.99 -7.30
C GLY A 224 20.30 -2.35 -8.33
N GLN A 225 19.06 -2.87 -8.39
CA GLN A 225 18.01 -2.35 -9.25
C GLN A 225 16.95 -1.62 -8.42
N TYR A 226 16.41 -0.54 -8.98
CA TYR A 226 15.29 0.23 -8.42
C TYR A 226 15.54 0.81 -7.02
N LEU A 227 16.80 1.05 -6.67
CA LEU A 227 17.20 1.61 -5.37
C LEU A 227 17.18 3.16 -5.35
N THR A 228 16.96 3.82 -6.49
CA THR A 228 17.01 5.29 -6.60
C THR A 228 15.86 6.00 -5.90
N THR A 229 14.77 5.28 -5.59
CA THR A 229 13.61 5.76 -4.84
C THR A 229 13.71 5.45 -3.35
N ALA A 230 14.87 5.00 -2.86
CA ALA A 230 15.06 4.65 -1.46
C ALA A 230 14.61 5.77 -0.51
N THR A 231 13.83 5.39 0.50
CA THR A 231 13.36 6.26 1.58
C THR A 231 14.14 6.04 2.86
N GLN A 232 14.76 4.86 3.02
CA GLN A 232 15.52 4.51 4.20
C GLN A 232 16.58 3.45 3.91
N VAL A 233 17.72 3.55 4.61
CA VAL A 233 18.74 2.51 4.65
C VAL A 233 18.98 2.12 6.09
N ARG A 234 19.16 0.82 6.35
CA ARG A 234 19.48 0.30 7.68
C ARG A 234 20.63 -0.69 7.66
N PHE A 235 21.47 -0.64 8.68
CA PHE A 235 22.49 -1.65 8.97
C PHE A 235 21.99 -2.51 10.12
N ASN A 236 21.60 -3.76 9.82
CA ASN A 236 21.00 -4.68 10.79
C ASN A 236 19.86 -4.04 11.62
N GLY A 237 18.96 -3.32 10.95
CA GLY A 237 17.86 -2.61 11.60
C GLY A 237 18.16 -1.17 12.04
N MET A 238 19.43 -0.79 12.15
CA MET A 238 19.83 0.56 12.58
C MET A 238 19.80 1.57 11.42
N PRO A 239 19.02 2.67 11.51
CA PRO A 239 18.95 3.67 10.44
C PRO A 239 20.29 4.33 10.12
N ALA A 240 20.58 4.50 8.84
CA ALA A 240 21.78 5.14 8.32
C ALA A 240 21.46 6.39 7.51
N SER A 241 22.41 7.33 7.48
CA SER A 241 22.39 8.41 6.49
C SER A 241 22.81 7.86 5.13
N PHE A 242 22.21 8.36 4.06
CA PHE A 242 22.52 7.92 2.70
C PHE A 242 22.25 9.01 1.67
N TYR A 243 22.81 8.82 0.49
CA TYR A 243 22.48 9.57 -0.72
C TYR A 243 22.48 8.66 -1.94
N VAL A 244 21.74 9.07 -2.97
CA VAL A 244 21.69 8.36 -4.25
C VAL A 244 22.64 9.05 -5.22
N SER A 245 23.61 8.29 -5.74
CA SER A 245 24.45 8.70 -6.87
C SER A 245 23.81 8.29 -8.21
N VAL A 246 24.44 8.61 -9.34
CA VAL A 246 23.90 8.31 -10.68
C VAL A 246 23.66 6.81 -10.95
N ALA A 247 24.30 5.90 -10.21
CA ALA A 247 24.18 4.46 -10.43
C ALA A 247 24.06 3.62 -9.15
N ASN A 248 24.43 4.16 -7.99
CA ASN A 248 24.46 3.41 -6.74
C ASN A 248 23.88 4.25 -5.59
N LEU A 249 23.38 3.56 -4.58
CA LEU A 249 23.06 4.16 -3.30
C LEU A 249 24.32 4.09 -2.41
N VAL A 250 24.66 5.17 -1.72
CA VAL A 250 25.79 5.18 -0.78
C VAL A 250 25.27 5.51 0.61
N ALA A 251 25.56 4.67 1.58
CA ALA A 251 25.17 4.84 2.96
C ALA A 251 26.39 4.95 3.87
N GLN A 252 26.27 5.74 4.93
CA GLN A 252 27.30 5.84 5.96
C GLN A 252 26.98 4.86 7.10
N VAL A 253 27.95 4.06 7.52
CA VAL A 253 27.79 3.13 8.65
C VAL A 253 27.39 3.94 9.90
N PRO A 254 26.20 3.71 10.47
CA PRO A 254 25.71 4.52 11.57
C PRO A 254 26.47 4.24 12.86
N VAL A 255 26.47 5.21 13.78
CA VAL A 255 26.97 5.01 15.14
C VAL A 255 26.14 3.95 15.85
N SER A 256 26.79 3.06 16.61
CA SER A 256 26.16 1.91 17.26
C SER A 256 25.62 0.83 16.31
N ALA A 257 26.06 0.83 15.04
CA ALA A 257 25.71 -0.23 14.10
C ALA A 257 26.05 -1.62 14.67
N THR A 258 25.44 -2.67 14.12
CA THR A 258 25.85 -4.05 14.38
C THR A 258 25.97 -4.79 13.06
N SER A 259 26.80 -5.84 13.03
CA SER A 259 26.92 -6.73 11.86
C SER A 259 25.57 -7.35 11.53
N GLY A 260 25.26 -7.48 10.23
CA GLY A 260 24.04 -8.09 9.75
C GLY A 260 23.65 -7.61 8.36
N ILE A 261 22.42 -7.89 7.95
CA ILE A 261 21.92 -7.52 6.62
C ILE A 261 21.74 -6.00 6.53
N ILE A 262 22.14 -5.43 5.41
CA ILE A 262 21.79 -4.06 5.04
C ILE A 262 20.42 -4.11 4.36
N THR A 263 19.47 -3.31 4.82
CA THR A 263 18.16 -3.18 4.16
C THR A 263 17.97 -1.80 3.55
N VAL A 264 17.33 -1.76 2.39
CA VAL A 264 16.93 -0.53 1.69
C VAL A 264 15.42 -0.56 1.53
N ALA A 265 14.72 0.39 2.14
CA ALA A 265 13.29 0.57 1.98
C ALA A 265 12.99 1.53 0.83
N THR A 266 11.98 1.20 0.02
CA THR A 266 11.42 2.07 -1.02
C THR A 266 9.93 2.29 -0.75
N PRO A 267 9.24 3.20 -1.46
CA PRO A 267 7.78 3.36 -1.33
C PRO A 267 6.96 2.11 -1.71
N VAL A 268 7.61 1.12 -2.33
CA VAL A 268 6.97 -0.06 -2.90
C VAL A 268 7.23 -1.30 -2.02
N ASP A 269 8.50 -1.58 -1.74
CA ASP A 269 8.94 -2.74 -0.94
C ASP A 269 10.35 -2.50 -0.37
N ASP A 270 10.83 -3.44 0.43
CA ASP A 270 12.17 -3.46 1.03
C ASP A 270 13.08 -4.48 0.33
N ALA A 271 14.36 -4.16 0.20
CA ALA A 271 15.39 -5.08 -0.28
C ALA A 271 16.44 -5.34 0.81
N GLY A 272 16.86 -6.60 0.95
CA GLY A 272 17.98 -7.01 1.81
C GLY A 272 19.24 -7.29 0.99
N SER A 273 20.41 -6.96 1.52
CA SER A 273 21.69 -7.32 0.91
C SER A 273 21.87 -8.84 0.86
N PRO A 274 22.52 -9.38 -0.19
CA PRO A 274 22.77 -10.82 -0.30
C PRO A 274 23.80 -11.30 0.73
N ASP A 275 24.78 -10.45 1.05
CA ASP A 275 25.81 -10.70 2.05
C ASP A 275 25.54 -9.90 3.32
N GLN A 276 26.02 -10.40 4.46
CA GLN A 276 26.03 -9.66 5.70
C GLN A 276 27.13 -8.59 5.68
N PHE A 277 26.78 -7.39 6.11
CA PHE A 277 27.77 -6.38 6.50
C PHE A 277 28.37 -6.76 7.86
N GLN A 278 29.68 -6.60 8.02
CA GLN A 278 30.37 -6.86 9.27
C GLN A 278 31.01 -5.58 9.82
N LEU A 279 30.80 -5.30 11.11
CA LEU A 279 31.29 -4.08 11.72
C LEU A 279 32.76 -4.24 12.14
N ASP A 280 33.60 -3.29 11.73
CA ASP A 280 34.96 -3.15 12.25
C ASP A 280 35.02 -2.13 13.39
N LEU A 281 36.01 -2.29 14.27
CA LEU A 281 36.33 -1.31 15.29
C LEU A 281 37.67 -0.64 14.96
N LEU A 282 37.65 0.68 14.81
CA LEU A 282 38.85 1.48 14.55
C LEU A 282 39.11 2.45 15.71
N ILE A 283 40.20 2.23 16.44
CA ILE A 283 40.61 3.06 17.58
C ILE A 283 41.64 4.07 17.10
N LEU A 284 41.21 5.32 16.88
CA LEU A 284 42.06 6.42 16.40
C LEU A 284 42.67 7.27 17.52
N SER A 285 42.11 7.18 18.73
CA SER A 285 42.56 7.86 19.95
C SER A 285 42.22 6.98 21.15
N ASP A 286 42.76 7.33 22.33
CA ASP A 286 42.49 6.57 23.55
C ASP A 286 40.99 6.37 23.78
N ALA A 287 40.59 5.12 23.98
CA ALA A 287 39.20 4.72 24.07
C ALA A 287 39.00 3.55 25.03
N ILE A 288 37.88 3.58 25.76
CA ILE A 288 37.44 2.47 26.60
C ILE A 288 36.29 1.76 25.86
N VAL A 289 36.44 0.46 25.63
CA VAL A 289 35.42 -0.36 24.97
C VAL A 289 34.96 -1.47 25.91
N GLY A 290 33.69 -1.43 26.28
CA GLY A 290 33.13 -2.35 27.27
C GLY A 290 32.84 -3.76 26.73
N PHE A 291 32.28 -3.86 25.52
CA PHE A 291 31.88 -5.11 24.87
C PHE A 291 31.56 -4.88 23.39
N GLY A 292 31.46 -5.96 22.61
CA GLY A 292 31.00 -5.92 21.21
C GLY A 292 31.46 -7.14 20.42
N LEU A 293 30.88 -7.34 19.24
CA LEU A 293 31.31 -8.34 18.27
C LEU A 293 31.77 -7.61 17.00
N TYR A 294 33.05 -7.69 16.70
CA TYR A 294 33.66 -7.00 15.57
C TYR A 294 34.32 -8.01 14.63
N TYR A 295 34.34 -7.66 13.35
CA TYR A 295 35.05 -8.44 12.35
C TYR A 295 36.55 -8.19 12.48
N ASP A 296 36.97 -6.96 12.22
CA ASP A 296 38.32 -6.49 12.54
C ASP A 296 38.33 -5.45 13.67
N VAL A 297 39.40 -5.47 14.45
CA VAL A 297 39.74 -4.43 15.41
C VAL A 297 41.11 -3.89 15.05
N THR A 298 41.24 -2.59 14.84
CA THR A 298 42.51 -1.93 14.59
C THR A 298 42.76 -0.86 15.63
N VAL A 299 43.89 -0.98 16.35
CA VAL A 299 44.40 0.10 17.21
C VAL A 299 45.44 0.88 16.42
N ALA A 300 45.16 2.14 16.13
CA ALA A 300 46.02 3.02 15.34
C ALA A 300 47.30 3.43 16.12
N PRO A 301 48.34 3.90 15.42
CA PRO A 301 49.54 4.43 16.06
C PRO A 301 49.21 5.54 17.08
N GLY A 302 49.75 5.41 18.29
CA GLY A 302 49.58 6.40 19.37
C GLY A 302 48.25 6.33 20.12
N ALA A 303 47.34 5.43 19.74
CA ALA A 303 46.08 5.22 20.45
C ALA A 303 46.17 4.03 21.41
N THR A 304 45.46 4.11 22.54
CA THR A 304 45.31 3.03 23.52
C THR A 304 43.88 2.54 23.58
N LEU A 305 43.68 1.24 23.39
CA LEU A 305 42.40 0.59 23.65
C LEU A 305 42.38 -0.02 25.05
N THR A 306 41.53 0.49 25.93
CA THR A 306 41.26 -0.12 27.25
C THR A 306 39.98 -0.95 27.20
N LEU A 307 40.06 -2.23 27.53
CA LEU A 307 38.90 -3.12 27.58
C LEU A 307 38.17 -2.97 28.92
N GLY A 308 36.87 -2.64 28.90
CA GLY A 308 36.10 -2.20 30.06
C GLY A 308 35.46 -3.31 30.92
N GLY A 309 36.11 -4.46 31.10
CA GLY A 309 35.63 -5.56 31.96
C GLY A 309 35.08 -6.76 31.20
N ALA A 310 34.16 -6.55 30.26
CA ALA A 310 33.60 -7.65 29.47
C ALA A 310 34.48 -7.97 28.25
N ALA A 311 34.33 -9.20 27.73
CA ALA A 311 35.16 -9.66 26.64
C ALA A 311 34.73 -9.03 25.30
N LEU A 312 35.71 -8.56 24.53
CA LEU A 312 35.55 -8.08 23.17
C LEU A 312 35.60 -9.27 22.19
N GLY A 313 34.55 -9.48 21.41
CA GLY A 313 34.53 -10.53 20.39
C GLY A 313 35.17 -10.08 19.08
N VAL A 314 36.07 -10.89 18.55
CA VAL A 314 36.77 -10.66 17.28
C VAL A 314 36.70 -11.91 16.42
N SER A 315 36.16 -11.77 15.20
CA SER A 315 36.01 -12.91 14.28
C SER A 315 37.10 -13.01 13.21
N HIS A 316 37.82 -11.92 12.88
CA HIS A 316 38.90 -11.95 11.89
C HIS A 316 40.27 -11.56 12.47
N SER A 317 40.52 -10.29 12.77
CA SER A 317 41.83 -9.85 13.28
C SER A 317 41.72 -8.71 14.29
N MET A 318 42.51 -8.77 15.35
CA MET A 318 42.79 -7.64 16.24
C MET A 318 44.24 -7.20 16.06
N LEU A 319 44.45 -6.17 15.25
CA LEU A 319 45.76 -5.63 14.92
C LEU A 319 46.10 -4.41 15.78
N VAL A 320 47.23 -4.49 16.48
CA VAL A 320 47.82 -3.35 17.20
C VAL A 320 48.96 -2.78 16.35
N ARG A 321 48.76 -1.58 15.78
CA ARG A 321 49.76 -0.91 14.94
C ARG A 321 50.91 -0.36 15.78
N SER A 322 52.07 -0.20 15.16
CA SER A 322 53.27 0.37 15.81
C SER A 322 52.97 1.67 16.53
N GLY A 323 53.33 1.76 17.82
CA GLY A 323 53.04 2.90 18.70
C GLY A 323 51.67 2.85 19.39
N GLY A 324 50.80 1.92 19.03
CA GLY A 324 49.50 1.71 19.70
C GLY A 324 49.61 0.83 20.94
N GLY A 325 48.57 0.83 21.77
CA GLY A 325 48.51 0.04 23.00
C GLY A 325 47.17 -0.63 23.27
N VAL A 326 47.21 -1.71 24.05
CA VAL A 326 46.01 -2.38 24.57
C VAL A 326 46.17 -2.59 26.07
N GLU A 327 45.13 -2.24 26.81
CA GLU A 327 44.99 -2.50 28.25
C GLU A 327 43.86 -3.49 28.48
N PHE A 328 44.22 -4.71 28.89
CA PHE A 328 43.30 -5.83 29.05
C PHE A 328 42.63 -5.82 30.42
N ASN A 329 41.84 -4.78 30.73
CA ASN A 329 40.95 -4.81 31.89
C ASN A 329 39.67 -5.63 31.59
N GLY A 330 39.78 -6.59 30.65
CA GLY A 330 38.78 -7.47 30.06
C GLY A 330 39.47 -8.35 29.00
N GLY A 331 38.80 -9.40 28.50
CA GLY A 331 39.40 -10.34 27.54
C GLY A 331 39.09 -10.05 26.07
N VAL A 332 39.83 -10.66 25.14
CA VAL A 332 39.48 -10.72 23.71
C VAL A 332 39.10 -12.15 23.35
N ILE A 333 37.91 -12.40 22.81
CA ILE A 333 37.40 -13.76 22.52
C ILE A 333 37.04 -13.90 21.03
N GLY A 334 36.89 -15.14 20.55
CA GLY A 334 36.34 -15.42 19.21
C GLY A 334 37.29 -16.25 18.33
N ASN A 335 37.11 -16.16 17.01
CA ASN A 335 37.87 -16.97 16.06
C ASN A 335 38.97 -16.17 15.33
N GLY A 336 39.22 -14.93 15.74
CA GLY A 336 40.19 -14.05 15.10
C GLY A 336 41.65 -14.27 15.49
N SER A 337 42.55 -13.59 14.76
CA SER A 337 43.98 -13.53 15.06
C SER A 337 44.31 -12.28 15.90
N PHE A 338 45.44 -12.30 16.62
CA PHE A 338 45.95 -11.17 17.40
C PHE A 338 47.41 -10.87 17.03
N PRO A 339 47.65 -10.08 15.97
CA PRO A 339 48.98 -9.54 15.67
C PRO A 339 49.26 -8.22 16.40
N SER A 340 50.41 -8.13 17.06
CA SER A 340 50.99 -6.86 17.53
C SER A 340 52.22 -6.49 16.70
N GLU A 341 52.28 -5.28 16.15
CA GLU A 341 53.48 -4.76 15.49
C GLU A 341 54.56 -4.34 16.51
N ALA A 342 55.76 -3.98 16.04
CA ALA A 342 56.84 -3.45 16.88
C ALA A 342 56.47 -2.11 17.54
N ASN A 343 57.10 -1.77 18.67
CA ASN A 343 56.85 -0.53 19.43
C ASN A 343 55.39 -0.38 19.92
N THR A 344 54.69 -1.49 20.13
CA THR A 344 53.35 -1.50 20.76
C THR A 344 53.46 -1.64 22.28
N THR A 345 52.39 -1.36 23.02
CA THR A 345 52.32 -1.64 24.47
C THR A 345 51.17 -2.59 24.78
N LEU A 346 51.42 -3.67 25.51
CA LEU A 346 50.38 -4.59 25.98
C LEU A 346 50.38 -4.63 27.50
N THR A 347 49.28 -4.18 28.12
CA THR A 347 49.10 -4.19 29.57
C THR A 347 48.20 -5.33 30.00
N ILE A 348 48.82 -6.32 30.62
CA ILE A 348 48.27 -7.62 30.99
C ILE A 348 47.82 -7.58 32.45
N TRP A 349 46.63 -8.11 32.71
CA TRP A 349 46.02 -8.10 34.04
C TRP A 349 45.67 -9.50 34.56
N GLN A 350 45.46 -10.47 33.66
CA GLN A 350 45.02 -11.82 34.04
C GLN A 350 46.19 -12.71 34.51
N ALA A 351 45.91 -13.58 35.48
CA ALA A 351 46.91 -14.41 36.15
C ALA A 351 47.67 -15.35 35.19
N GLU A 352 47.01 -15.78 34.11
CA GLU A 352 47.52 -16.74 33.12
C GLU A 352 48.55 -16.12 32.15
N GLY A 353 48.67 -14.80 32.09
CA GLY A 353 49.56 -14.09 31.18
C GLY A 353 49.23 -14.34 29.70
N LEU A 354 50.26 -14.44 28.85
CA LEU A 354 50.10 -14.66 27.41
C LEU A 354 50.09 -16.15 27.05
N THR A 355 49.02 -16.62 26.41
CA THR A 355 48.84 -18.03 26.03
C THR A 355 49.13 -18.30 24.55
N LEU A 356 49.68 -19.50 24.25
CA LEU A 356 50.01 -19.95 22.88
C LEU A 356 48.84 -20.70 22.21
N VAL A 357 47.94 -21.25 23.01
CA VAL A 357 46.76 -21.99 22.55
C VAL A 357 45.51 -21.17 22.81
N PRO A 358 44.42 -21.40 22.05
CA PRO A 358 43.11 -20.89 22.39
C PRO A 358 42.79 -21.36 23.81
N ALA A 359 42.86 -20.42 24.75
CA ALA A 359 42.62 -20.71 26.16
C ALA A 359 41.23 -20.23 26.51
N THR A 360 40.52 -20.99 27.34
CA THR A 360 39.28 -20.54 27.99
C THR A 360 39.57 -19.54 29.13
N GLN A 361 40.83 -19.13 29.32
CA GLN A 361 41.34 -18.25 30.37
C GLN A 361 42.45 -17.33 29.82
N GLY A 362 42.68 -16.18 30.46
CA GLY A 362 43.65 -15.15 30.04
C GLY A 362 43.06 -13.97 29.24
N ASP A 363 43.90 -12.97 28.97
CA ASP A 363 43.52 -11.69 28.32
C ASP A 363 43.16 -11.81 26.84
N VAL A 364 43.74 -12.79 26.14
CA VAL A 364 43.42 -13.09 24.74
C VAL A 364 43.00 -14.56 24.67
N GLN A 365 41.82 -14.83 24.13
CA GLN A 365 41.11 -16.12 24.10
C GLN A 365 40.60 -16.45 22.69
N THR A 366 41.19 -15.84 21.67
CA THR A 366 40.85 -16.13 20.27
C THR A 366 41.40 -17.49 19.78
N GLN A 367 40.70 -18.13 18.83
CA GLN A 367 41.10 -19.39 18.20
C GLN A 367 42.11 -19.22 17.04
N GLY A 368 42.36 -18.00 16.58
CA GLY A 368 43.29 -17.70 15.48
C GLY A 368 44.76 -17.56 15.90
N VAL A 369 45.57 -17.05 14.99
CA VAL A 369 47.03 -16.91 15.17
C VAL A 369 47.32 -15.76 16.14
N ARG A 370 48.21 -15.99 17.10
CA ARG A 370 48.70 -14.96 18.02
C ARG A 370 50.15 -14.66 17.70
N THR A 371 50.46 -13.41 17.44
CA THR A 371 51.82 -12.98 17.13
C THR A 371 52.16 -11.77 17.96
N TYR A 372 52.99 -12.00 18.98
CA TYR A 372 53.47 -10.97 19.88
C TYR A 372 54.87 -10.53 19.46
N SER A 373 55.09 -9.23 19.28
CA SER A 373 56.37 -8.71 18.80
C SER A 373 57.41 -8.69 19.91
N ALA A 374 58.65 -9.08 19.62
CA ALA A 374 59.77 -8.89 20.54
C ALA A 374 60.01 -7.41 20.86
N ASP A 375 59.54 -6.49 20.01
CA ASP A 375 59.65 -5.05 20.16
C ASP A 375 58.42 -4.40 20.83
N THR A 376 57.46 -5.20 21.29
CA THR A 376 56.37 -4.75 22.18
C THR A 376 56.90 -4.52 23.60
N ASP A 377 56.35 -3.50 24.25
CA ASP A 377 56.53 -3.23 25.67
C ASP A 377 55.44 -3.99 26.44
N TYR A 378 55.86 -4.98 27.23
CA TYR A 378 54.95 -5.82 28.01
C TYR A 378 54.86 -5.30 29.43
N VAL A 379 53.64 -5.01 29.89
CA VAL A 379 53.36 -4.47 31.21
C VAL A 379 52.45 -5.45 31.95
N TYR A 380 52.98 -6.14 32.95
CA TYR A 380 52.21 -7.01 33.83
C TYR A 380 51.77 -6.17 35.04
N SER A 381 50.46 -5.94 35.14
CA SER A 381 49.86 -5.05 36.14
C SER A 381 48.88 -5.77 37.04
N GLY A 382 48.89 -5.45 38.32
CA GLY A 382 47.93 -5.99 39.29
C GLY A 382 48.48 -7.22 40.01
N ALA A 383 47.62 -8.22 40.26
CA ALA A 383 47.90 -9.34 41.15
C ALA A 383 49.05 -10.26 40.66
N THR A 384 49.36 -11.30 41.43
CA THR A 384 50.35 -12.30 41.05
C THR A 384 50.00 -12.97 39.72
N GLN A 385 50.93 -12.97 38.78
CA GLN A 385 50.76 -13.47 37.40
C GLN A 385 51.90 -14.41 37.01
N VAL A 386 51.70 -15.15 35.92
CA VAL A 386 52.79 -15.77 35.15
C VAL A 386 52.97 -15.03 33.83
N THR A 387 54.15 -15.07 33.21
CA THR A 387 54.32 -14.49 31.86
C THR A 387 53.51 -15.21 30.78
N GLY A 388 53.24 -16.50 31.01
CA GLY A 388 52.62 -17.37 30.01
C GLY A 388 53.62 -17.83 28.95
N ALA A 389 53.24 -18.87 28.21
CA ALA A 389 54.11 -19.54 27.24
C ALA A 389 54.28 -18.74 25.94
N ALA A 390 53.43 -17.75 25.66
CA ALA A 390 53.48 -17.00 24.41
C ALA A 390 54.29 -15.71 24.45
N LEU A 391 54.79 -15.32 25.63
CA LEU A 391 55.72 -14.21 25.72
C LEU A 391 56.99 -14.56 24.91
N PRO A 392 57.46 -13.70 23.99
CA PRO A 392 58.70 -13.94 23.27
C PRO A 392 59.87 -14.14 24.23
N ALA A 393 60.78 -15.08 23.90
CA ALA A 393 61.99 -15.35 24.71
C ALA A 393 62.91 -14.13 24.86
N THR A 394 62.73 -13.13 24.00
CA THR A 394 63.42 -11.84 24.07
C THR A 394 62.41 -10.72 23.88
N VAL A 395 62.36 -9.78 24.82
CA VAL A 395 61.49 -8.60 24.76
C VAL A 395 62.30 -7.31 24.81
N ARG A 396 61.70 -6.20 24.37
CA ARG A 396 62.33 -4.88 24.41
C ARG A 396 62.31 -4.33 25.83
N ASN A 397 61.12 -4.15 26.39
CA ASN A 397 60.91 -3.72 27.76
C ASN A 397 59.94 -4.68 28.46
N LEU A 398 60.18 -4.91 29.76
CA LEU A 398 59.27 -5.60 30.66
C LEU A 398 59.03 -4.71 31.88
N THR A 399 57.77 -4.43 32.18
CA THR A 399 57.36 -3.75 33.42
C THR A 399 56.50 -4.68 34.25
N VAL A 400 56.81 -4.79 35.54
CA VAL A 400 55.99 -5.50 36.53
C VAL A 400 55.59 -4.49 37.60
N GLN A 401 54.28 -4.31 37.80
CA GLN A 401 53.73 -3.34 38.74
C GLN A 401 52.54 -3.90 39.52
N GLY A 402 52.53 -3.70 40.84
CA GLY A 402 51.41 -4.05 41.70
C GLY A 402 51.30 -5.52 42.13
N GLY A 403 52.28 -6.37 41.78
CA GLY A 403 52.31 -7.80 42.12
C GLY A 403 53.57 -8.53 41.67
N ASN A 404 53.60 -9.84 41.94
CA ASN A 404 54.71 -10.72 41.55
C ASN A 404 54.45 -11.38 40.19
N VAL A 405 55.44 -11.42 39.31
CA VAL A 405 55.36 -12.16 38.04
C VAL A 405 56.35 -13.31 38.03
N THR A 406 55.85 -14.53 37.84
CA THR A 406 56.70 -15.72 37.66
C THR A 406 56.97 -15.94 36.18
N LEU A 407 58.25 -16.04 35.80
CA LEU A 407 58.64 -16.33 34.43
C LEU A 407 58.29 -17.79 34.08
N THR A 408 57.46 -17.99 33.05
CA THR A 408 57.12 -19.33 32.55
C THR A 408 58.28 -19.98 31.80
N ASN A 409 59.12 -19.16 31.16
CA ASN A 409 60.31 -19.57 30.41
C ASN A 409 61.45 -18.58 30.68
N PRO A 410 62.72 -18.95 30.44
CA PRO A 410 63.84 -18.01 30.44
C PRO A 410 63.55 -16.80 29.53
N LEU A 411 63.82 -15.60 30.02
CA LEU A 411 63.48 -14.35 29.34
C LEU A 411 64.69 -13.40 29.31
N ALA A 412 65.01 -12.88 28.13
CA ALA A 412 65.96 -11.79 27.95
C ALA A 412 65.23 -10.45 27.75
N VAL A 413 65.59 -9.43 28.53
CA VAL A 413 65.08 -8.07 28.38
C VAL A 413 66.17 -7.20 27.78
N ARG A 414 65.97 -6.69 26.57
CA ARG A 414 67.02 -6.00 25.79
C ARG A 414 67.30 -4.57 26.24
N ARG A 415 66.31 -3.89 26.84
CA ARG A 415 66.42 -2.46 27.16
C ARG A 415 66.09 -2.15 28.62
N VAL A 416 64.84 -2.22 29.04
CA VAL A 416 64.45 -1.87 30.42
C VAL A 416 63.63 -2.98 31.08
N LEU A 417 64.10 -3.44 32.23
CA LEU A 417 63.30 -4.17 33.22
C LEU A 417 62.91 -3.20 34.33
N ARG A 418 61.61 -2.93 34.49
CA ARG A 418 61.07 -2.11 35.59
C ARG A 418 60.32 -2.99 36.56
N LEU A 419 60.73 -2.94 37.82
CA LEU A 419 60.04 -3.59 38.93
C LEU A 419 59.61 -2.49 39.89
N SER A 420 58.32 -2.25 39.99
CA SER A 420 57.73 -1.33 40.96
C SER A 420 56.93 -2.12 41.98
N ALA A 421 57.27 -1.91 43.25
CA ALA A 421 56.60 -2.51 44.40
C ALA A 421 55.15 -2.01 44.54
#